data_AF-Q7RTF8-F1
#
_entry.id   AF-Q7RTF8-F1
#
_cell.length_a   1.000
_cell.length_b   1.000
_cell.length_c   1.000
_cell.angle_alpha   90.00
_cell.angle_beta   90.00
_cell.angle_gamma   90.00
#
_symmetry.space_group_name_H-M   'P 1'
#
loop_
_entity.id
_entity.type
_entity.pdbx_description
1 polymer ?
#
loop_
_entity_poly.entity_id
_entity_poly.type
_entity_poly.pdbx_seq_one_letter_code
_entity_poly.pdbx_strand_id
1 'polypeptide(L)'
;MEIYTDEFEGHTFKGINNLVYDKEDNILYIVDSGNMQEENKSNLYYINKDIETMLPMNIENISYINSICLYKKNKKTIIYACLTKENRIIRLIKNGNSYMKANFLYLNGNYSPVYICTNNTNLIILLKDLSGCEKKGKILEVNIDGKIVNSKKTLYTHMEIANSIAPPNFLRNKMKQITN
;
A
#
# COMPACT_ATOMS: atom_id res chain seq x y z
N MET A 1 -10.47 -4.72 26.21
CA MET A 1 -11.47 -3.86 25.55
C MET A 1 -11.28 -4.06 24.05
N GLU A 2 -12.19 -4.77 23.39
CA GLU A 2 -12.07 -5.06 21.94
C GLU A 2 -12.66 -3.88 21.16
N ILE A 3 -11.80 -3.02 20.60
CA ILE A 3 -12.23 -2.04 19.61
C ILE A 3 -12.01 -2.68 18.23
N TYR A 4 -13.00 -3.46 17.78
CA TYR A 4 -13.16 -3.70 16.36
C TYR A 4 -14.06 -2.58 15.85
N THR A 5 -13.48 -1.62 15.15
CA THR A 5 -14.27 -0.69 14.36
C THR A 5 -14.22 -1.19 12.92
N ASP A 6 -15.36 -1.64 12.43
CA ASP A 6 -15.61 -2.07 11.06
C ASP A 6 -15.96 -0.88 10.15
N GLU A 7 -16.01 0.33 10.70
CA GLU A 7 -16.36 1.57 10.03
C GLU A 7 -15.55 2.77 10.53
N PHE A 8 -15.61 3.88 9.79
CA PHE A 8 -15.10 5.18 10.21
C PHE A 8 -16.07 6.26 9.72
N GLU A 9 -16.52 7.15 10.63
CA GLU A 9 -17.50 8.21 10.32
C GLU A 9 -18.77 7.71 9.60
N GLY A 10 -19.27 6.52 9.98
CA GLY A 10 -20.45 5.89 9.35
C GLY A 10 -20.18 5.24 7.99
N HIS A 11 -18.90 5.14 7.59
CA HIS A 11 -18.48 4.42 6.39
C HIS A 11 -17.81 3.11 6.76
N THR A 12 -18.48 1.99 6.48
CA THR A 12 -17.91 0.65 6.64
C THR A 12 -16.69 0.46 5.74
N PHE A 13 -15.64 -0.17 6.29
CA PHE A 13 -14.49 -0.59 5.50
C PHE A 13 -14.91 -1.65 4.48
N LYS A 14 -14.49 -1.47 3.24
CA LYS A 14 -14.85 -2.37 2.13
C LYS A 14 -13.91 -3.58 2.05
N GLY A 15 -12.70 -3.44 2.58
CA GLY A 15 -11.64 -4.43 2.59
C GLY A 15 -10.29 -3.77 2.81
N ILE A 16 -9.76 -3.87 4.03
CA ILE A 16 -8.43 -3.37 4.36
C ILE A 16 -7.38 -4.27 3.71
N ASN A 17 -6.64 -3.72 2.75
CA ASN A 17 -5.62 -4.43 1.99
C ASN A 17 -4.21 -4.26 2.57
N ASN A 18 -3.93 -3.09 3.15
CA ASN A 18 -2.58 -2.78 3.62
C ASN A 18 -2.59 -1.83 4.81
N LEU A 19 -1.70 -2.08 5.77
CA LEU A 19 -1.41 -1.19 6.89
C LEU A 19 0.08 -0.86 6.89
N VAL A 20 0.42 0.41 7.09
CA VAL A 20 1.82 0.84 7.21
C VAL A 20 1.96 1.74 8.41
N TYR A 21 2.83 1.34 9.35
CA TYR A 21 3.10 2.11 10.55
C TYR A 21 4.37 2.92 10.40
N ASP A 22 4.23 4.23 10.51
CA ASP A 22 5.29 5.20 10.61
C ASP A 22 5.67 5.40 12.07
N LYS A 23 6.79 4.82 12.47
CA LYS A 23 7.27 4.92 13.86
C LYS A 23 7.75 6.31 14.24
N GLU A 24 8.26 7.07 13.27
CA GLU A 24 8.88 8.37 13.54
C GLU A 24 7.80 9.43 13.81
N ASP A 25 6.73 9.42 13.02
CA ASP A 25 5.61 10.36 13.18
C ASP A 25 4.46 9.77 14.04
N ASN A 26 4.62 8.53 14.51
CA ASN A 26 3.60 7.75 15.22
C ASN A 26 2.25 7.69 14.48
N ILE A 27 2.29 7.49 13.16
CA ILE A 27 1.12 7.46 12.28
C ILE A 27 0.91 6.05 11.71
N LEU A 28 -0.31 5.51 11.83
CA LEU A 28 -0.72 4.28 11.15
C LEU A 28 -1.53 4.62 9.91
N TYR A 29 -1.02 4.29 8.73
CA TYR A 29 -1.74 4.39 7.46
C TYR A 29 -2.57 3.14 7.21
N ILE A 30 -3.80 3.33 6.72
CA ILE A 30 -4.76 2.28 6.39
C ILE A 30 -5.16 2.43 4.93
N VAL A 31 -5.08 1.35 4.18
CA VAL A 31 -5.54 1.26 2.80
C VAL A 31 -6.76 0.35 2.76
N ASP A 32 -7.92 0.94 2.51
CA ASP A 32 -9.19 0.25 2.31
C ASP A 32 -9.55 0.25 0.82
N SER A 33 -9.34 -0.88 0.16
CA SER A 33 -9.37 -0.97 -1.29
C SER A 33 -10.63 -1.62 -1.81
N GLY A 34 -11.37 -2.28 -0.92
CA GLY A 34 -12.51 -3.12 -1.28
C GLY A 34 -12.10 -4.31 -2.14
N ASN A 35 -13.04 -4.75 -2.98
CA ASN A 35 -12.83 -5.87 -3.89
C ASN A 35 -12.20 -5.42 -5.22
N MET A 36 -11.18 -6.14 -5.69
CA MET A 36 -10.56 -5.90 -6.99
C MET A 36 -11.51 -6.17 -8.17
N GLN A 37 -12.57 -6.94 -8.01
CA GLN A 37 -13.50 -7.21 -9.12
C GLN A 37 -14.56 -6.12 -9.28
N GLU A 38 -14.69 -5.22 -8.31
CA GLU A 38 -15.72 -4.18 -8.27
C GLU A 38 -15.14 -2.82 -8.67
N GLU A 39 -15.99 -1.91 -9.17
CA GLU A 39 -15.64 -0.51 -9.45
C GLU A 39 -15.59 0.33 -8.16
N ASN A 40 -14.81 -0.13 -7.18
CA ASN A 40 -14.61 0.57 -5.93
C ASN A 40 -13.50 1.63 -6.05
N LYS A 41 -13.75 2.79 -5.44
CA LYS A 41 -12.70 3.76 -5.09
C LYS A 41 -12.01 3.28 -3.82
N SER A 42 -10.69 3.34 -3.79
CA SER A 42 -9.93 3.10 -2.57
C SER A 42 -10.04 4.29 -1.64
N ASN A 43 -10.21 4.00 -0.36
CA ASN A 43 -10.11 4.97 0.72
C ASN A 43 -8.77 4.80 1.42
N LEU A 44 -8.08 5.90 1.66
CA LEU A 44 -6.87 5.91 2.46
C LEU A 44 -7.15 6.71 3.71
N TYR A 45 -6.65 6.21 4.82
CA TYR A 45 -6.77 6.88 6.10
C TYR A 45 -5.42 6.88 6.79
N TYR A 46 -5.26 7.78 7.75
CA TYR A 46 -4.17 7.70 8.69
C TYR A 46 -4.68 7.96 10.11
N ILE A 47 -4.11 7.23 11.07
CA ILE A 47 -4.36 7.39 12.50
C ILE A 47 -3.13 8.01 13.12
N ASN A 48 -3.26 9.21 13.67
CA ASN A 48 -2.24 9.72 14.58
C ASN A 48 -2.44 9.03 15.93
N LYS A 49 -1.46 8.21 16.33
CA LYS A 49 -1.56 7.40 17.55
C LYS A 49 -1.33 8.20 18.84
N ASP A 50 -0.81 9.42 18.79
CA ASP A 50 -0.65 10.28 19.97
C ASP A 50 -1.99 10.87 20.44
N ILE A 51 -2.86 11.20 19.48
CA ILE A 51 -4.18 11.79 19.74
C ILE A 51 -5.34 10.85 19.35
N GLU A 52 -5.02 9.60 19.01
CA GLU A 52 -5.93 8.52 18.62
C GLU A 52 -6.99 8.92 17.57
N THR A 53 -6.63 9.87 16.71
CA THR A 53 -7.55 10.43 15.72
C THR A 53 -7.26 9.85 14.36
N MET A 54 -8.29 9.27 13.73
CA MET A 54 -8.28 8.79 12.36
C MET A 54 -8.78 9.89 11.42
N LEU A 55 -8.08 10.10 10.31
CA LEU A 55 -8.43 11.11 9.31
C LEU A 55 -8.35 10.51 7.89
N PRO A 56 -9.27 10.88 7.00
CA PRO A 56 -9.21 10.47 5.60
C PRO A 56 -8.09 11.21 4.86
N MET A 57 -7.40 10.49 3.99
CA MET A 57 -6.54 11.06 2.96
C MET A 57 -7.40 11.29 1.73
N ASN A 58 -7.94 12.50 1.60
CA ASN A 58 -8.76 12.89 0.46
C ASN A 58 -7.93 12.87 -0.83
N ILE A 59 -8.02 11.77 -1.57
CA ILE A 59 -7.33 11.59 -2.85
C ILE A 59 -8.35 11.20 -3.91
N GLU A 60 -8.50 12.06 -4.91
CA GLU A 60 -9.53 11.87 -5.92
C GLU A 60 -9.19 10.74 -6.89
N ASN A 61 -10.23 9.93 -7.17
CA ASN A 61 -10.28 8.97 -8.27
C ASN A 61 -9.06 8.05 -8.32
N ILE A 62 -8.88 7.24 -7.27
CA ILE A 62 -7.92 6.14 -7.27
C ILE A 62 -8.68 4.82 -7.19
N SER A 63 -8.43 3.96 -8.18
CA SER A 63 -8.96 2.60 -8.18
C SER A 63 -7.93 1.63 -7.60
N TYR A 64 -8.35 0.91 -6.58
CA TYR A 64 -7.68 -0.27 -6.02
C TYR A 64 -6.17 -0.11 -5.72
N ILE A 65 -5.84 0.66 -4.67
CA ILE A 65 -4.51 0.67 -4.08
C ILE A 65 -4.27 -0.65 -3.36
N ASN A 66 -3.30 -1.46 -3.75
CA ASN A 66 -3.10 -2.74 -3.04
C ASN A 66 -2.10 -2.63 -1.90
N SER A 67 -1.05 -1.84 -2.07
CA SER A 67 0.00 -1.66 -1.08
C SER A 67 0.60 -0.27 -1.19
N ILE A 68 1.01 0.28 -0.06
CA ILE A 68 1.78 1.51 0.01
C ILE A 68 3.12 1.30 0.72
N CYS A 69 4.08 2.19 0.49
CA CYS A 69 5.25 2.34 1.34
C CYS A 69 5.61 3.81 1.55
N LEU A 70 6.27 4.10 2.66
CA LEU A 70 6.69 5.46 3.03
C LEU A 70 8.15 5.65 2.69
N TYR A 71 8.43 6.64 1.85
CA TYR A 71 9.76 7.14 1.61
C TYR A 71 9.94 8.46 2.33
N LYS A 72 11.02 8.58 3.12
CA LYS A 72 11.30 9.80 3.88
C LYS A 72 12.65 10.38 3.50
N LYS A 73 12.67 11.67 3.17
CA LYS A 73 13.90 12.43 2.95
C LYS A 73 13.70 13.89 3.35
N ASN A 74 14.61 14.43 4.15
CA ASN A 74 14.61 15.84 4.57
C ASN A 74 13.26 16.29 5.17
N LYS A 75 12.69 15.49 6.08
CA LYS A 75 11.35 15.72 6.71
C LYS A 75 10.17 15.73 5.73
N LYS A 76 10.38 15.31 4.48
CA LYS A 76 9.29 15.09 3.51
C LYS A 76 8.98 13.61 3.45
N THR A 77 7.71 13.28 3.63
CA THR A 77 7.17 11.94 3.44
C THR A 77 6.50 11.87 2.07
N ILE A 78 6.93 10.90 1.26
CA ILE A 78 6.32 10.54 -0.02
C ILE A 78 5.76 9.14 0.15
N ILE A 79 4.48 8.96 -0.19
CA ILE A 79 3.84 7.64 -0.15
C ILE A 79 3.86 7.10 -1.58
N TYR A 80 4.51 5.96 -1.79
CA TYR A 80 4.39 5.23 -3.05
C TYR A 80 3.25 4.24 -2.95
N ALA A 81 2.39 4.18 -3.96
CA ALA A 81 1.20 3.34 -3.93
C ALA A 81 1.08 2.48 -5.20
N CYS A 82 0.85 1.19 -5.02
CA CYS A 82 0.59 0.22 -6.09
C CYS A 82 -0.86 0.28 -6.55
N LEU A 83 -1.11 0.77 -7.76
CA LEU A 83 -2.42 0.70 -8.40
C LEU A 83 -2.48 -0.55 -9.26
N THR A 84 -2.89 -1.66 -8.66
CA THR A 84 -2.80 -2.99 -9.28
C THR A 84 -3.57 -3.07 -10.59
N LYS A 85 -4.81 -2.55 -10.60
CA LYS A 85 -5.69 -2.56 -11.78
C LYS A 85 -5.15 -1.71 -12.92
N GLU A 86 -4.46 -0.64 -12.57
CA GLU A 86 -3.96 0.37 -13.51
C GLU A 86 -2.52 0.10 -13.95
N ASN A 87 -1.94 -1.02 -13.49
CA ASN A 87 -0.59 -1.46 -13.76
C ASN A 87 0.48 -0.36 -13.60
N ARG A 88 0.38 0.41 -12.52
CA ARG A 88 1.27 1.54 -12.27
C ARG A 88 1.51 1.78 -10.79
N ILE A 89 2.55 2.54 -10.53
CA ILE A 89 2.87 3.09 -9.21
C ILE A 89 2.69 4.59 -9.29
N ILE A 90 2.08 5.16 -8.27
CA ILE A 90 1.93 6.61 -8.07
C ILE A 90 2.69 7.06 -6.83
N ARG A 91 2.93 8.38 -6.74
CA ARG A 91 3.40 9.05 -5.53
C ARG A 91 2.28 9.93 -5.00
N LEU A 92 2.08 9.90 -3.69
CA LEU A 92 1.25 10.83 -2.96
C LEU A 92 2.17 11.72 -2.12
N ILE A 93 2.08 13.01 -2.34
CA ILE A 93 2.95 14.01 -1.70
C ILE A 93 2.04 14.93 -0.89
N LYS A 94 2.29 15.02 0.42
CA LYS A 94 1.51 15.90 1.30
C LYS A 94 1.67 17.36 0.85
N ASN A 95 0.54 18.06 0.67
CA ASN A 95 0.46 19.47 0.34
C ASN A 95 -0.59 20.13 1.25
N GLY A 96 -0.12 20.73 2.35
CA GLY A 96 -0.99 21.21 3.43
C GLY A 96 -1.81 20.06 4.03
N ASN A 97 -3.13 20.19 3.98
CA ASN A 97 -4.09 19.18 4.46
C ASN A 97 -4.53 18.18 3.37
N SER A 98 -3.95 18.27 2.17
CA SER A 98 -4.28 17.42 1.01
C SER A 98 -3.08 16.60 0.54
N TYR A 99 -3.30 15.70 -0.41
CA TYR A 99 -2.24 14.94 -1.06
C TYR A 99 -2.27 15.17 -2.57
N MET A 100 -1.15 15.64 -3.13
CA MET A 100 -0.95 15.69 -4.58
C MET A 100 -0.61 14.29 -5.11
N LYS A 101 -1.32 13.87 -6.15
CA LYS A 101 -1.09 12.61 -6.87
C LYS A 101 -0.19 12.86 -8.08
N ALA A 102 0.88 12.09 -8.21
CA ALA A 102 1.76 12.11 -9.38
C ALA A 102 2.10 10.69 -9.86
N ASN A 103 2.24 10.51 -11.17
CA ASN A 103 2.72 9.24 -11.72
C ASN A 103 4.17 8.99 -11.31
N PHE A 104 4.49 7.74 -10.94
CA PHE A 104 5.87 7.33 -10.70
C PHE A 104 6.40 6.43 -11.81
N LEU A 105 5.74 5.29 -12.02
CA LEU A 105 6.20 4.25 -12.93
C LEU A 105 5.00 3.55 -13.54
N TYR A 106 4.97 3.48 -14.86
CA TYR A 106 4.07 2.59 -15.60
C TYR A 106 4.79 1.26 -15.83
N LEU A 107 4.08 0.17 -15.59
CA LEU A 107 4.60 -1.18 -15.80
C LEU A 107 4.00 -1.70 -17.11
N ASN A 108 4.87 -2.28 -17.94
CA ASN A 108 4.46 -2.83 -19.23
C ASN A 108 4.24 -4.35 -19.12
N GLY A 109 3.25 -4.85 -19.87
CA GLY A 109 2.93 -6.28 -19.95
C GLY A 109 1.92 -6.74 -18.90
N ASN A 110 1.88 -8.05 -18.66
CA ASN A 110 0.80 -8.71 -17.90
C ASN A 110 1.01 -8.73 -16.38
N TYR A 111 2.10 -8.11 -15.90
CA TYR A 111 2.51 -8.15 -14.50
C TYR A 111 2.08 -6.87 -13.77
N SER A 112 1.15 -6.99 -12.83
CA SER A 112 0.64 -5.88 -12.02
C SER A 112 1.32 -5.78 -10.65
N PRO A 113 1.50 -4.56 -10.10
CA PRO A 113 2.14 -4.36 -8.81
C PRO A 113 1.19 -4.73 -7.67
N VAL A 114 1.61 -5.63 -6.78
CA VAL A 114 0.79 -6.11 -5.67
C VAL A 114 1.35 -5.76 -4.29
N TYR A 115 2.65 -5.52 -4.20
CA TYR A 115 3.30 -5.11 -2.95
C TYR A 115 4.46 -4.17 -3.24
N ILE A 116 4.71 -3.23 -2.33
CA ILE A 116 5.87 -2.33 -2.41
C ILE A 116 6.46 -2.09 -1.03
N CYS A 117 7.79 -2.07 -0.95
CA CYS A 117 8.52 -1.60 0.22
C CYS A 117 9.74 -0.77 -0.21
N THR A 118 10.41 -0.14 0.75
CA THR A 118 11.57 0.70 0.49
C THR A 118 12.58 0.58 1.61
N ASN A 119 13.86 0.68 1.26
CA ASN A 119 14.96 0.87 2.19
C ASN A 119 15.41 2.35 2.27
N ASN A 120 14.54 3.28 1.85
CA ASN A 120 14.83 4.71 1.67
C ASN A 120 15.92 5.04 0.63
N THR A 121 16.36 4.08 -0.18
CA THR A 121 17.24 4.32 -1.35
C THR A 121 16.54 3.87 -2.63
N ASN A 122 16.06 2.62 -2.64
CA ASN A 122 15.35 2.00 -3.74
C ASN A 122 13.98 1.51 -3.26
N LEU A 123 13.06 1.36 -4.21
CA LEU A 123 11.78 0.71 -4.05
C LEU A 123 11.90 -0.73 -4.53
N ILE A 124 11.43 -1.67 -3.72
CA ILE A 124 11.29 -3.07 -4.08
C ILE A 124 9.82 -3.35 -4.30
N ILE A 125 9.48 -3.82 -5.50
CA ILE A 125 8.11 -4.00 -5.94
C ILE A 125 7.89 -5.46 -6.30
N LEU A 126 6.85 -6.04 -5.73
CA LEU A 126 6.37 -7.36 -6.10
C LEU A 126 5.33 -7.23 -7.20
N LEU A 127 5.55 -7.93 -8.31
CA LEU A 127 4.61 -8.02 -9.41
C LEU A 127 4.03 -9.43 -9.55
N LYS A 128 2.74 -9.47 -9.88
CA LYS A 128 1.97 -10.69 -10.12
C LYS A 128 1.35 -10.65 -11.51
N ASP A 129 1.38 -11.78 -12.21
CA ASP A 129 0.55 -11.95 -13.40
C ASP A 129 -0.91 -12.18 -12.97
N LEU A 130 -1.79 -11.23 -13.31
CA LEU A 130 -3.20 -11.31 -12.98
C LEU A 130 -4.03 -12.11 -13.99
N SER A 131 -3.50 -12.38 -15.18
CA SER A 131 -4.18 -13.21 -16.19
C SER A 131 -4.25 -14.69 -15.79
N GLY A 132 -3.38 -15.12 -14.86
CA GLY A 132 -3.23 -16.51 -14.47
C GLY A 132 -2.43 -17.37 -15.46
N CYS A 133 -1.91 -16.77 -16.55
CA CYS A 133 -1.11 -17.48 -17.55
C CYS A 133 0.26 -17.91 -16.99
N GLU A 134 0.92 -17.06 -16.20
CA GLU A 134 2.19 -17.40 -15.55
C GLU A 134 1.99 -17.73 -14.05
N LYS A 135 2.48 -18.91 -13.63
CA LYS A 135 2.63 -19.31 -12.21
C LYS A 135 3.89 -18.72 -11.55
N LYS A 136 4.43 -17.63 -12.08
CA LYS A 136 5.59 -16.92 -11.53
C LYS A 136 5.23 -15.44 -11.31
N GLY A 137 5.80 -14.84 -10.28
CA GLY A 137 5.84 -13.39 -10.13
C GLY A 137 7.17 -12.82 -10.54
N LYS A 138 7.31 -11.51 -10.33
CA LYS A 138 8.53 -10.78 -10.62
C LYS A 138 8.83 -9.80 -9.49
N ILE A 139 10.08 -9.71 -9.08
CA ILE A 139 10.55 -8.66 -8.18
C ILE A 139 11.25 -7.62 -9.04
N LEU A 140 10.85 -6.37 -8.88
CA LEU A 140 11.53 -5.21 -9.47
C LEU A 140 12.18 -4.39 -8.37
N GLU A 141 13.41 -3.97 -8.62
CA GLU A 141 14.08 -2.93 -7.86
C GLU A 141 14.16 -1.68 -8.72
N VAL A 142 13.67 -0.56 -8.18
CA VAL A 142 13.58 0.72 -8.89
C VAL A 142 14.15 1.80 -8.00
N ASN A 143 15.03 2.65 -8.53
CA ASN A 143 15.54 3.77 -7.77
C ASN A 143 14.48 4.89 -7.63
N ILE A 144 14.75 5.90 -6.81
CA ILE A 144 13.77 6.98 -6.55
C ILE A 144 13.45 7.86 -7.79
N ASP A 145 14.29 7.79 -8.82
CA ASP A 145 14.10 8.48 -10.10
C ASP A 145 13.22 7.69 -11.08
N GLY A 146 12.79 6.48 -10.71
CA GLY A 146 11.95 5.62 -11.55
C GLY A 146 12.72 4.73 -12.52
N LYS A 147 14.05 4.64 -12.40
CA LYS A 147 14.86 3.74 -13.23
C LYS A 147 14.89 2.34 -12.61
N ILE A 148 14.64 1.33 -13.44
CA ILE A 148 14.75 -0.07 -13.04
C ILE A 148 16.23 -0.41 -12.86
N VAL A 149 16.60 -0.82 -11.66
CA VAL A 149 17.97 -1.22 -11.28
C VAL A 149 18.13 -2.72 -11.41
N ASN A 150 17.10 -3.48 -11.02
CA ASN A 150 17.13 -4.94 -11.10
C ASN A 150 15.73 -5.52 -11.35
N SER A 151 15.71 -6.74 -11.90
CA SER A 151 14.48 -7.45 -12.28
C SER A 151 14.72 -8.96 -12.21
N LYS A 152 13.99 -9.67 -11.33
CA LYS A 152 14.12 -11.12 -11.16
C LYS A 152 12.76 -11.82 -11.18
N LYS A 153 12.62 -12.91 -11.96
CA LYS A 153 11.45 -13.80 -11.88
C LYS A 153 11.52 -14.62 -10.58
N THR A 154 10.37 -14.82 -9.93
CA THR A 154 10.27 -15.61 -8.69
C THR A 154 9.04 -16.53 -8.74
N LEU A 155 9.10 -17.67 -8.05
CA LEU A 155 7.94 -18.58 -7.94
C LEU A 155 6.97 -18.06 -6.86
N TYR A 156 5.66 -18.29 -7.05
CA TYR A 156 4.64 -17.82 -6.08
C TYR A 156 4.85 -18.36 -4.66
N THR A 157 5.39 -19.56 -4.48
CA THR A 157 5.69 -20.13 -3.16
C THR A 157 6.67 -19.31 -2.33
N HIS A 158 7.58 -18.57 -2.96
CA HIS A 158 8.48 -17.65 -2.25
C HIS A 158 7.84 -16.28 -1.98
N MET A 159 6.74 -15.96 -2.69
CA MET A 159 5.95 -14.74 -2.49
C MET A 159 4.85 -14.90 -1.45
N GLU A 160 4.34 -16.13 -1.24
CA GLU A 160 3.45 -16.46 -0.13
C GLU A 160 4.13 -16.20 1.22
N ILE A 161 5.44 -16.39 1.32
CA ILE A 161 6.22 -16.05 2.51
C ILE A 161 6.25 -14.52 2.72
N ALA A 162 6.35 -13.72 1.65
CA ALA A 162 6.27 -12.26 1.75
C ALA A 162 4.85 -11.77 2.12
N ASN A 163 3.80 -12.41 1.60
CA ASN A 163 2.41 -12.15 1.97
C ASN A 163 2.07 -12.67 3.39
N SER A 164 2.75 -13.70 3.88
CA SER A 164 2.58 -14.23 5.25
C SER A 164 3.14 -13.31 6.34
N ILE A 165 3.90 -12.27 5.95
CA ILE A 165 4.33 -11.19 6.86
C ILE A 165 3.20 -10.16 7.07
N ALA A 166 2.11 -10.24 6.30
CA ALA A 166 0.85 -9.56 6.61
C ALA A 166 -0.36 -10.23 5.93
N PRO A 167 -0.84 -11.40 6.39
CA PRO A 167 -2.19 -11.81 6.05
C PRO A 167 -3.18 -10.85 6.74
N PRO A 168 -4.40 -10.65 6.20
CA PRO A 168 -5.46 -9.89 6.85
C PRO A 168 -5.70 -10.37 8.30
N ASN A 169 -5.52 -11.67 8.55
CA ASN A 169 -5.62 -12.28 9.88
C ASN A 169 -4.46 -11.93 10.82
N PHE A 170 -3.27 -11.62 10.32
CA PHE A 170 -2.16 -11.11 11.14
C PHE A 170 -2.35 -9.65 11.49
N LEU A 171 -2.92 -8.84 10.58
CA LEU A 171 -3.33 -7.46 10.85
C LEU A 171 -4.44 -7.42 11.90
N ARG A 172 -5.41 -8.35 11.82
CA ARG A 172 -6.45 -8.58 12.85
C ARG A 172 -5.86 -8.91 14.22
N ASN A 173 -4.78 -9.70 14.28
CA ASN A 173 -4.12 -10.08 15.52
C ASN A 173 -3.11 -9.02 16.04
N LYS A 174 -2.51 -8.20 15.17
CA LYS A 174 -1.64 -7.08 15.60
C LYS A 174 -2.42 -5.89 16.14
N MET A 175 -3.63 -5.62 15.65
CA MET A 175 -4.50 -4.63 16.29
C MET A 175 -4.79 -4.98 17.76
N LYS A 176 -4.91 -6.28 18.11
CA LYS A 176 -5.07 -6.74 19.50
C LYS A 176 -3.86 -6.46 20.41
N GLN A 177 -2.65 -6.34 19.84
CA GLN A 177 -1.42 -6.11 20.63
C GLN A 177 -1.06 -4.64 20.76
N ILE A 178 -1.65 -3.76 19.94
CA ILE A 178 -1.38 -2.32 19.94
C ILE A 178 -2.36 -1.57 20.88
N THR A 179 -3.35 -2.27 21.45
CA THR A 179 -4.37 -1.74 22.36
C THR A 179 -4.29 -2.34 23.78
N ASN A 180 -3.15 -2.92 24.16
CA ASN A 180 -2.85 -3.39 25.52
C ASN A 180 -1.58 -2.72 26.04
#